data_AF-A0A9D8SAD5-F1
#
_entry.id   AF-A0A9D8SAD5-F1
#
_cell.length_a   1.000
_cell.length_b   1.000
_cell.length_c   1.000
_cell.angle_alpha   90.00
_cell.angle_beta   90.00
_cell.angle_gamma   90.00
#
_symmetry.space_group_name_H-M   'P 1'
#
loop_
_entity.id
_entity.type
_entity.pdbx_description
1 polymer ?
#
loop_
_entity_poly.entity_id
_entity_poly.type
_entity_poly.pdbx_seq_one_letter_code
_entity_poly.pdbx_strand_id
1 'polypeptide(L)'
;VEYTSDIHMLTIGVQENLRPLPVQEAITRTNELGGFVILCHPNWPDKAHFSPEMMLNLTGYMGLEALNAVCFRLSGSGRATDVWDAVLSAGKLVTGFANDDFHAMADGGRFFNLIACEKNYESMKQAIIDNAICASTGLYPIYHRLEDNTLKVKAALPIKTYLDNYEYVFIGPNGQILSKQTGVEASYELQGEDYVRVEVYAEGGQILLFQPIYKEGFLVRP
;
A
#
# COMPACT_ATOMS: atom_id res chain seq x y z
N VAL A 1 -1.28 -1.43 17.68
CA VAL A 1 -0.65 -2.60 18.33
C VAL A 1 -0.71 -3.75 17.34
N GLU A 2 0.32 -4.59 17.25
CA GLU A 2 0.21 -5.80 16.44
C GLU A 2 -0.78 -6.77 17.12
N TYR A 3 -1.80 -7.18 16.39
CA TYR A 3 -2.66 -8.29 16.74
C TYR A 3 -2.02 -9.56 16.15
N THR A 4 -1.52 -10.42 17.02
CA THR A 4 -0.86 -11.68 16.67
C THR A 4 -1.67 -12.83 17.25
N SER A 5 -2.24 -13.64 16.36
CA SER A 5 -2.77 -14.98 16.63
C SER A 5 -2.17 -15.94 15.59
N ASP A 6 -2.98 -16.71 14.86
CA ASP A 6 -2.54 -17.45 13.66
C ASP A 6 -2.38 -16.53 12.44
N ILE A 7 -2.99 -15.33 12.49
CA ILE A 7 -2.91 -14.27 11.49
C ILE A 7 -2.49 -12.96 12.15
N HIS A 8 -1.73 -12.14 11.42
CA HIS A 8 -1.13 -10.90 11.90
C HIS A 8 -1.80 -9.68 11.27
N MET A 9 -2.20 -8.72 12.08
CA MET A 9 -2.72 -7.44 11.59
C MET A 9 -2.34 -6.31 12.54
N LEU A 10 -2.23 -5.09 12.03
CA LEU A 10 -2.01 -3.91 12.86
C LEU A 10 -3.35 -3.29 13.22
N THR A 11 -3.63 -3.13 14.51
CA THR A 11 -4.77 -2.36 15.01
C THR A 11 -4.28 -0.97 15.41
N ILE A 12 -4.50 0.02 14.55
CA ILE A 12 -3.95 1.37 14.69
C ILE A 12 -4.95 2.29 15.37
N GLY A 13 -4.49 3.15 16.28
CA GLY A 13 -5.32 4.13 16.98
C GLY A 13 -6.12 3.58 18.16
N VAL A 14 -5.88 2.33 18.56
CA VAL A 14 -6.55 1.70 19.70
C VAL A 14 -5.56 1.37 20.81
N GLN A 15 -6.02 1.47 22.06
CA GLN A 15 -5.25 1.12 23.26
C GLN A 15 -5.70 -0.21 23.88
N GLU A 16 -6.87 -0.71 23.46
CA GLU A 16 -7.43 -1.98 23.96
C GLU A 16 -6.64 -3.17 23.40
N ASN A 17 -6.37 -4.17 24.24
CA ASN A 17 -5.88 -5.45 23.77
C ASN A 17 -7.06 -6.26 23.24
N LEU A 18 -7.12 -6.40 21.91
CA LEU A 18 -8.22 -7.09 21.23
C LEU A 18 -8.04 -8.61 21.16
N ARG A 19 -6.97 -9.18 21.73
CA ARG A 19 -6.76 -10.63 21.74
C ARG A 19 -7.66 -11.31 22.78
N PRO A 20 -8.22 -12.50 22.49
CA PRO A 20 -8.06 -13.31 21.27
C PRO A 20 -9.28 -13.22 20.33
N LEU A 21 -9.85 -12.02 20.11
CA LEU A 21 -11.05 -11.89 19.25
C LEU A 21 -10.82 -12.47 17.84
N PRO A 22 -11.80 -13.16 17.23
CA PRO A 22 -11.72 -13.55 15.83
C PRO A 22 -11.37 -12.38 14.91
N VAL A 23 -10.67 -12.65 13.80
CA VAL A 23 -10.11 -11.60 12.90
C VAL A 23 -11.16 -10.54 12.53
N GLN A 24 -12.36 -10.95 12.09
CA GLN A 24 -13.41 -10.00 11.72
C GLN A 24 -13.93 -9.20 12.93
N GLU A 25 -14.07 -9.82 14.09
CA GLU A 25 -14.51 -9.12 15.31
C GLU A 25 -13.48 -8.10 15.77
N ALA A 26 -12.20 -8.44 15.69
CA ALA A 26 -11.12 -7.53 16.02
C ALA A 26 -11.02 -6.35 15.03
N ILE A 27 -11.32 -6.56 13.74
CA ILE A 27 -11.45 -5.47 12.76
C ILE A 27 -12.62 -4.55 13.14
N THR A 28 -13.82 -5.12 13.35
CA THR A 28 -15.00 -4.36 13.73
C THR A 28 -14.76 -3.55 15.00
N ARG A 29 -14.21 -4.19 16.05
CA ARG A 29 -13.91 -3.54 17.33
C ARG A 29 -12.87 -2.44 17.19
N THR A 30 -11.86 -2.63 16.35
CA THR A 30 -10.88 -1.58 16.05
C THR A 30 -11.56 -0.34 15.46
N ASN A 31 -12.48 -0.53 14.51
CA ASN A 31 -13.19 0.58 13.88
C ASN A 31 -14.15 1.30 14.85
N GLU A 32 -14.88 0.54 15.69
CA GLU A 32 -15.75 1.10 16.74
C GLU A 32 -14.99 1.99 17.73
N LEU A 33 -13.74 1.65 18.02
CA LEU A 33 -12.84 2.42 18.89
C LEU A 33 -12.21 3.62 18.18
N GLY A 34 -12.62 3.93 16.96
CA GLY A 34 -12.05 5.03 16.17
C GLY A 34 -10.70 4.68 15.54
N GLY A 35 -10.28 3.42 15.55
CA GLY A 35 -9.07 2.93 14.91
C GLY A 35 -9.23 2.59 13.42
N PHE A 36 -8.22 1.90 12.88
CA PHE A 36 -8.29 1.19 11.60
C PHE A 36 -7.33 0.00 11.57
N VAL A 37 -7.54 -0.94 10.64
CA VAL A 37 -6.74 -2.17 10.53
C VAL A 37 -5.90 -2.24 9.25
N ILE A 38 -4.64 -2.66 9.37
CA ILE A 38 -3.77 -3.03 8.24
C ILE A 38 -3.49 -4.53 8.32
N LEU A 39 -3.69 -5.27 7.23
CA LEU A 39 -3.37 -6.70 7.15
C LEU A 39 -1.86 -6.87 6.86
N CYS A 40 -1.15 -7.61 7.72
CA CYS A 40 0.30 -7.71 7.64
C CYS A 40 0.76 -8.74 6.61
N HIS A 41 1.89 -8.43 5.95
CA HIS A 41 2.71 -9.30 5.11
C HIS A 41 1.99 -10.51 4.46
N PRO A 42 1.07 -10.28 3.50
CA PRO A 42 0.24 -11.33 2.92
C PRO A 42 1.04 -12.51 2.34
N ASN A 43 2.23 -12.20 1.79
CA ASN A 43 3.06 -13.17 1.09
C ASN A 43 4.03 -13.99 1.98
N TRP A 44 3.98 -13.80 3.30
CA TRP A 44 4.72 -14.61 4.27
C TRP A 44 3.89 -15.83 4.73
N PRO A 45 4.51 -16.89 5.28
CA PRO A 45 5.83 -17.38 4.91
C PRO A 45 5.86 -17.97 3.48
N ASP A 46 4.73 -18.37 2.89
CA ASP A 46 4.67 -19.04 1.58
C ASP A 46 3.44 -18.60 0.75
N LYS A 47 3.20 -17.28 0.65
CA LYS A 47 1.97 -16.71 0.03
C LYS A 47 0.66 -17.13 0.69
N ALA A 48 0.71 -17.38 2.00
CA ALA A 48 -0.40 -18.01 2.71
C ALA A 48 -0.95 -17.18 3.90
N HIS A 49 -0.27 -16.11 4.34
CA HIS A 49 -0.73 -15.35 5.51
C HIS A 49 -2.09 -14.70 5.28
N PHE A 50 -2.25 -14.08 4.11
CA PHE A 50 -3.54 -13.62 3.61
C PHE A 50 -3.62 -13.87 2.11
N SER A 51 -4.46 -14.83 1.71
CA SER A 51 -4.82 -14.96 0.30
C SER A 51 -5.79 -13.85 -0.12
N PRO A 52 -5.88 -13.54 -1.44
CA PRO A 52 -6.93 -12.66 -1.94
C PRO A 52 -8.31 -13.10 -1.47
N GLU A 53 -8.65 -14.39 -1.55
CA GLU A 53 -9.95 -14.94 -1.12
C GLU A 53 -10.28 -14.61 0.35
N MET A 54 -9.31 -14.77 1.25
CA MET A 54 -9.49 -14.41 2.66
C MET A 54 -9.80 -12.93 2.81
N MET A 55 -9.05 -12.06 2.14
CA MET A 55 -9.28 -10.61 2.18
C MET A 55 -10.63 -10.22 1.54
N LEU A 56 -11.07 -10.91 0.50
CA LEU A 56 -12.39 -10.69 -0.10
C LEU A 56 -13.53 -11.04 0.86
N ASN A 57 -13.34 -11.99 1.78
CA ASN A 57 -14.32 -12.34 2.80
C ASN A 57 -14.28 -11.44 4.06
N LEU A 58 -13.26 -10.61 4.23
CA LEU A 58 -13.16 -9.66 5.35
C LEU A 58 -13.78 -8.31 5.00
N THR A 59 -14.30 -7.60 6.00
CA THR A 59 -14.88 -6.26 5.87
C THR A 59 -14.30 -5.29 6.89
N GLY A 60 -14.22 -4.01 6.55
CA GLY A 60 -13.81 -2.92 7.45
C GLY A 60 -12.30 -2.74 7.64
N TYR A 61 -11.43 -3.46 6.92
CA TYR A 61 -9.99 -3.22 6.99
C TYR A 61 -9.57 -2.08 6.06
N MET A 62 -8.53 -1.33 6.43
CA MET A 62 -8.07 -0.16 5.68
C MET A 62 -7.25 -0.54 4.46
N GLY A 63 -6.41 -1.56 4.62
CA GLY A 63 -5.42 -1.92 3.61
C GLY A 63 -4.56 -3.10 4.02
N LEU A 64 -3.49 -3.29 3.28
CA LEU A 64 -2.53 -4.38 3.47
C LEU A 64 -1.10 -3.86 3.32
N GLU A 65 -0.14 -4.60 3.86
CA GLU A 65 1.27 -4.37 3.58
C GLU A 65 1.63 -4.89 2.19
N ALA A 66 1.65 -3.99 1.21
CA ALA A 66 2.09 -4.29 -0.14
C ALA A 66 3.62 -4.52 -0.16
N LEU A 67 4.32 -3.88 0.79
CA LEU A 67 5.74 -4.07 1.06
C LEU A 67 5.97 -4.26 2.56
N ASN A 68 6.68 -5.32 2.94
CA ASN A 68 7.12 -5.58 4.31
C ASN A 68 8.63 -5.88 4.29
N ALA A 69 9.43 -5.09 5.01
CA ALA A 69 10.89 -5.14 4.90
C ALA A 69 11.50 -6.41 5.51
N VAL A 70 11.03 -6.83 6.70
CA VAL A 70 11.59 -8.01 7.38
C VAL A 70 11.36 -9.28 6.56
N CYS A 71 10.23 -9.37 5.85
CA CYS A 71 9.91 -10.50 4.98
C CYS A 71 10.85 -10.66 3.76
N PHE A 72 11.71 -9.69 3.43
CA PHE A 72 12.78 -9.88 2.44
C PHE A 72 13.98 -10.70 2.95
N ARG A 73 14.06 -10.95 4.26
CA ARG A 73 15.08 -11.83 4.87
C ARG A 73 14.48 -13.02 5.61
N LEU A 74 13.17 -13.22 5.52
CA LEU A 74 12.46 -14.40 6.03
C LEU A 74 11.99 -15.27 4.84
N SER A 75 11.33 -16.39 5.12
CA SER A 75 10.66 -17.20 4.10
C SER A 75 9.56 -16.40 3.40
N GLY A 76 9.31 -16.71 2.13
CA GLY A 76 8.24 -16.08 1.35
C GLY A 76 8.70 -14.81 0.64
N SER A 77 7.84 -13.80 0.62
CA SER A 77 8.15 -12.53 -0.02
C SER A 77 7.62 -11.36 0.78
N GLY A 78 8.48 -10.35 0.97
CA GLY A 78 8.08 -9.04 1.47
C GLY A 78 7.36 -8.16 0.45
N ARG A 79 7.06 -8.68 -0.73
CA ARG A 79 6.30 -7.97 -1.76
C ARG A 79 4.98 -8.68 -2.02
N ALA A 80 3.87 -7.98 -1.82
CA ALA A 80 2.51 -8.49 -1.97
C ALA A 80 1.65 -7.63 -2.92
N THR A 81 2.28 -6.99 -3.91
CA THR A 81 1.59 -6.18 -4.93
C THR A 81 0.65 -7.03 -5.78
N ASP A 82 0.93 -8.32 -5.95
CA ASP A 82 0.04 -9.27 -6.63
C ASP A 82 -1.27 -9.51 -5.87
N VAL A 83 -1.18 -9.70 -4.55
CA VAL A 83 -2.36 -9.80 -3.67
C VAL A 83 -3.13 -8.48 -3.67
N TRP A 84 -2.42 -7.35 -3.63
CA TRP A 84 -3.02 -6.03 -3.72
C TRP A 84 -3.81 -5.84 -5.02
N ASP A 85 -3.20 -6.14 -6.16
CA ASP A 85 -3.85 -6.03 -7.46
C ASP A 85 -5.06 -6.95 -7.58
N ALA A 86 -4.99 -8.17 -7.03
CA ALA A 86 -6.14 -9.09 -7.00
C ALA A 86 -7.33 -8.54 -6.21
N VAL A 87 -7.08 -7.92 -5.04
CA VAL A 87 -8.13 -7.34 -4.19
C VAL A 87 -8.72 -6.07 -4.81
N LEU A 88 -7.88 -5.21 -5.40
CA LEU A 88 -8.34 -4.04 -6.16
C LEU A 88 -9.21 -4.46 -7.35
N SER A 89 -8.79 -5.49 -8.08
CA SER A 89 -9.53 -6.01 -9.24
C SER A 89 -10.89 -6.61 -8.89
N ALA A 90 -11.07 -7.03 -7.65
CA ALA A 90 -12.36 -7.48 -7.13
C ALA A 90 -13.26 -6.34 -6.64
N GLY A 91 -12.88 -5.07 -6.86
CA GLY A 91 -13.69 -3.90 -6.51
C GLY A 91 -13.49 -3.39 -5.08
N LYS A 92 -12.49 -3.88 -4.33
CA LYS A 92 -12.20 -3.40 -2.97
C LYS A 92 -11.17 -2.29 -2.97
N LEU A 93 -11.53 -1.12 -2.46
CA LEU A 93 -10.61 -0.01 -2.24
C LEU A 93 -9.75 -0.27 -1.00
N VAL A 94 -8.57 -0.85 -1.21
CA VAL A 94 -7.61 -1.15 -0.14
C VAL A 94 -6.32 -0.37 -0.35
N THR A 95 -5.84 0.26 0.72
CA THR A 95 -4.59 1.03 0.70
C THR A 95 -3.39 0.08 0.72
N GLY A 96 -2.41 0.30 -0.15
CA GLY A 96 -1.13 -0.41 -0.11
C GLY A 96 -0.13 0.30 0.79
N PHE A 97 0.28 -0.36 1.88
CA PHE A 97 1.25 0.15 2.85
C PHE A 97 2.64 -0.46 2.66
N ALA A 98 3.67 0.28 3.11
CA ALA A 98 5.04 -0.21 3.27
C ALA A 98 5.50 -0.05 4.71
N ASN A 99 5.91 -1.15 5.37
CA ASN A 99 6.37 -1.12 6.75
C ASN A 99 7.65 -1.94 6.95
N ASP A 100 8.44 -1.55 7.94
CA ASP A 100 9.68 -2.26 8.30
C ASP A 100 9.43 -3.63 8.94
N ASP A 101 8.38 -3.71 9.78
CA ASP A 101 8.14 -4.84 10.68
C ASP A 101 9.35 -5.13 11.59
N PHE A 102 9.66 -4.12 12.39
CA PHE A 102 10.93 -3.98 13.11
C PHE A 102 11.10 -5.02 14.23
N HIS A 103 12.03 -5.96 14.03
CA HIS A 103 12.40 -6.98 15.02
C HIS A 103 13.85 -6.83 15.52
N ALA A 104 14.71 -6.22 14.71
CA ALA A 104 16.09 -5.92 15.04
C ALA A 104 16.50 -4.55 14.46
N MET A 105 17.58 -3.96 15.00
CA MET A 105 18.10 -2.66 14.54
C MET A 105 18.34 -2.59 13.03
N ALA A 106 18.72 -3.72 12.42
CA ALA A 106 18.93 -3.79 10.99
C ALA A 106 17.65 -3.60 10.17
N ASP A 107 16.46 -3.88 10.72
CA ASP A 107 15.18 -3.85 10.01
C ASP A 107 14.63 -2.42 9.85
N GLY A 108 15.09 -1.47 10.68
CA GLY A 108 14.49 -0.15 10.77
C GLY A 108 14.91 0.85 9.71
N GLY A 109 13.99 1.75 9.37
CA GLY A 109 14.22 2.89 8.48
C GLY A 109 14.35 2.50 7.02
N ARG A 110 13.81 1.35 6.62
CA ARG A 110 13.90 0.86 5.24
C ARG A 110 12.66 1.27 4.46
N PHE A 111 11.48 0.97 5.02
CA PHE A 111 10.18 1.07 4.37
C PHE A 111 9.29 2.01 5.20
N PHE A 112 8.58 2.92 4.54
CA PHE A 112 7.77 3.93 5.20
C PHE A 112 6.61 4.39 4.32
N ASN A 113 5.67 5.10 4.93
CA ASN A 113 4.54 5.69 4.24
C ASN A 113 4.61 7.22 4.32
N LEU A 114 4.36 7.90 3.20
CA LEU A 114 4.26 9.35 3.14
C LEU A 114 2.79 9.74 3.04
N ILE A 115 2.29 10.46 4.05
CA ILE A 115 0.87 10.81 4.20
C ILE A 115 0.74 12.33 4.12
N ALA A 116 -0.11 12.82 3.23
CA ALA A 116 -0.32 14.25 3.00
C ALA A 116 -1.36 14.81 3.99
N CYS A 117 -0.94 15.12 5.22
CA CYS A 117 -1.84 15.58 6.28
C CYS A 117 -1.16 16.51 7.29
N GLU A 118 -1.96 17.12 8.16
CA GLU A 118 -1.46 17.74 9.39
C GLU A 118 -0.95 16.67 10.37
N LYS A 119 -0.06 17.06 11.29
CA LYS A 119 0.59 16.16 12.26
C LYS A 119 -0.32 15.83 13.45
N ASN A 120 -1.49 15.26 13.18
CA ASN A 120 -2.40 14.75 14.19
C ASN A 120 -3.10 13.46 13.69
N TYR A 121 -3.63 12.67 14.61
CA TYR A 121 -4.20 11.36 14.30
C TYR A 121 -5.41 11.44 13.36
N GLU A 122 -6.33 12.37 13.61
CA GLU A 122 -7.56 12.50 12.81
C GLU A 122 -7.27 12.90 11.36
N SER A 123 -6.40 13.90 11.15
CA SER A 123 -5.98 14.31 9.82
C SER A 123 -5.22 13.20 9.09
N MET A 124 -4.37 12.44 9.79
CA MET A 124 -3.65 11.31 9.22
C MET A 124 -4.63 10.19 8.81
N LYS A 125 -5.56 9.83 9.69
CA LYS A 125 -6.58 8.82 9.41
C LYS A 125 -7.46 9.23 8.23
N GLN A 126 -7.90 10.48 8.19
CA GLN A 126 -8.71 11.00 7.09
C GLN A 126 -7.93 10.98 5.76
N ALA A 127 -6.66 11.39 5.76
CA ALA A 127 -5.83 11.31 4.55
C ALA A 127 -5.65 9.87 4.04
N ILE A 128 -5.55 8.88 4.93
CA ILE A 128 -5.52 7.47 4.52
C ILE A 128 -6.89 7.02 3.96
N ILE A 129 -8.00 7.44 4.59
CA ILE A 129 -9.35 7.17 4.08
C ILE A 129 -9.51 7.73 2.67
N ASP A 130 -8.96 8.91 2.40
CA ASP A 130 -8.99 9.58 1.11
C ASP A 130 -7.90 9.07 0.14
N ASN A 131 -7.12 8.05 0.52
CA ASN A 131 -5.97 7.52 -0.21
C ASN A 131 -4.88 8.57 -0.56
N ALA A 132 -4.78 9.64 0.23
CA ALA A 132 -3.73 10.66 0.16
C ALA A 132 -2.43 10.19 0.87
N ILE A 133 -1.94 9.04 0.44
CA ILE A 133 -0.77 8.33 1.00
C ILE A 133 0.02 7.68 -0.14
N CYS A 134 1.32 7.46 0.04
CA CYS A 134 2.09 6.54 -0.79
C CYS A 134 3.05 5.71 0.07
N ALA A 135 3.36 4.51 -0.40
CA ALA A 135 4.26 3.57 0.26
C ALA A 135 5.64 3.63 -0.42
N SER A 136 6.72 3.70 0.36
CA SER A 136 8.06 3.96 -0.15
C SER A 136 9.13 3.13 0.53
N THR A 137 10.20 2.85 -0.21
CA THR A 137 11.46 2.30 0.32
C THR A 137 12.64 3.26 0.11
N GLY A 138 12.37 4.54 -0.18
CA GLY A 138 13.37 5.60 -0.29
C GLY A 138 13.07 6.70 -1.32
N LEU A 139 12.12 6.50 -2.22
CA LEU A 139 11.66 7.51 -3.19
C LEU A 139 10.54 8.38 -2.60
N TYR A 140 10.44 9.63 -3.07
CA TYR A 140 9.43 10.59 -2.62
C TYR A 140 8.58 11.03 -3.81
N PRO A 141 7.25 11.18 -3.63
CA PRO A 141 6.39 11.71 -4.67
C PRO A 141 6.64 13.21 -4.84
N ILE A 142 6.75 13.66 -6.08
CA ILE A 142 6.67 15.09 -6.43
C ILE A 142 5.24 15.42 -6.85
N TYR A 143 4.65 14.60 -7.71
CA TYR A 143 3.22 14.64 -8.02
C TYR A 143 2.70 13.29 -8.52
N HIS A 144 1.40 13.08 -8.30
CA HIS A 144 0.60 11.99 -8.86
C HIS A 144 -0.80 12.56 -9.09
N ARG A 145 -1.08 12.95 -10.33
CA ARG A 145 -2.28 13.74 -10.66
C ARG A 145 -2.87 13.28 -11.98
N LEU A 146 -4.19 13.21 -12.01
CA LEU A 146 -4.95 13.04 -13.24
C LEU A 146 -5.26 14.44 -13.80
N GLU A 147 -4.79 14.70 -15.02
CA GLU A 147 -5.11 15.92 -15.77
C GLU A 147 -5.81 15.51 -17.06
N ASP A 148 -7.06 15.96 -17.22
CA ASP A 148 -7.97 15.51 -18.27
C ASP A 148 -8.11 13.98 -18.25
N ASN A 149 -7.55 13.29 -19.23
CA ASN A 149 -7.54 11.83 -19.35
C ASN A 149 -6.13 11.23 -19.19
N THR A 150 -5.17 12.02 -18.67
CA THR A 150 -3.76 11.63 -18.57
C THR A 150 -3.30 11.61 -17.11
N LEU A 151 -2.92 10.43 -16.61
CA LEU A 151 -2.24 10.29 -15.32
C LEU A 151 -0.77 10.68 -15.47
N LYS A 152 -0.34 11.72 -14.74
CA LYS A 152 1.05 12.20 -14.70
C LYS A 152 1.68 11.90 -13.36
N VAL A 153 2.89 11.36 -13.38
CA VAL A 153 3.62 10.92 -12.19
C VAL A 153 5.07 11.37 -12.22
N LYS A 154 5.55 11.83 -11.07
CA LYS A 154 6.95 12.17 -10.86
C LYS A 154 7.39 11.82 -9.46
N ALA A 155 8.55 11.18 -9.36
CA ALA A 155 9.23 10.87 -8.11
C ALA A 155 10.60 11.53 -8.05
N ALA A 156 11.19 11.56 -6.86
CA ALA A 156 12.58 11.97 -6.65
C ALA A 156 13.18 11.26 -5.44
N LEU A 157 14.51 11.16 -5.42
CA LEU A 157 15.24 10.84 -4.19
C LEU A 157 15.33 12.08 -3.29
N PRO A 158 15.26 11.94 -1.95
CA PRO A 158 15.33 13.05 -1.00
C PRO A 158 16.77 13.52 -0.75
N ILE A 159 17.66 13.32 -1.72
CA ILE A 159 19.09 13.63 -1.65
C ILE A 159 19.52 14.38 -2.91
N LYS A 160 20.58 15.18 -2.80
CA LYS A 160 21.19 15.81 -3.98
C LYS A 160 21.96 14.76 -4.78
N THR A 161 21.43 14.37 -5.93
CA THR A 161 22.04 13.44 -6.88
C THR A 161 21.79 13.91 -8.31
N TYR A 162 22.60 13.43 -9.26
CA TYR A 162 22.35 13.61 -10.70
C TYR A 162 21.39 12.56 -11.25
N LEU A 163 21.06 11.53 -10.46
CA LEU A 163 20.09 10.50 -10.83
C LEU A 163 18.68 11.11 -10.77
N ASP A 164 18.12 11.35 -11.94
CA ASP A 164 16.76 11.87 -12.10
C ASP A 164 15.88 10.99 -12.98
N ASN A 165 16.43 9.96 -13.63
CA ASN A 165 15.68 8.99 -14.42
C ASN A 165 15.29 7.76 -13.59
N TYR A 166 14.01 7.42 -13.63
CA TYR A 166 13.43 6.27 -12.93
C TYR A 166 12.60 5.42 -13.88
N GLU A 167 12.38 4.14 -13.54
CA GLU A 167 11.42 3.29 -14.26
C GLU A 167 10.03 3.48 -13.63
N TYR A 168 9.07 3.91 -14.44
CA TYR A 168 7.66 4.05 -14.09
C TYR A 168 6.87 2.92 -14.73
N VAL A 169 6.12 2.18 -13.93
CA VAL A 169 5.28 1.06 -14.37
C VAL A 169 3.83 1.38 -14.04
N PHE A 170 3.02 1.56 -15.08
CA PHE A 170 1.57 1.72 -14.98
C PHE A 170 0.92 0.34 -15.04
N ILE A 171 0.09 0.06 -14.05
CA ILE A 171 -0.46 -1.28 -13.77
C ILE A 171 -1.97 -1.19 -13.67
N GLY A 172 -2.66 -2.01 -14.44
CA GLY A 172 -4.11 -2.12 -14.47
C GLY A 172 -4.64 -3.35 -13.72
N PRO A 173 -5.88 -3.75 -14.00
CA PRO A 173 -6.52 -4.90 -13.38
C PRO A 173 -5.67 -6.18 -13.46
N ASN A 174 -5.70 -6.94 -12.37
CA ASN A 174 -4.99 -8.19 -12.14
C ASN A 174 -3.46 -8.08 -12.33
N GLY A 175 -2.89 -6.90 -12.10
CA GLY A 175 -1.45 -6.66 -12.22
C GLY A 175 -0.98 -6.54 -13.67
N GLN A 176 -1.87 -6.29 -14.61
CA GLN A 176 -1.52 -6.10 -16.02
C GLN A 176 -0.61 -4.88 -16.18
N ILE A 177 0.58 -5.06 -16.76
CA ILE A 177 1.44 -3.94 -17.15
C ILE A 177 0.81 -3.24 -18.36
N LEU A 178 0.37 -2.00 -18.16
CA LEU A 178 -0.23 -1.15 -19.20
C LEU A 178 0.85 -0.38 -19.96
N SER A 179 1.87 0.10 -19.24
CA SER A 179 2.98 0.85 -19.80
C SER A 179 4.19 0.77 -18.86
N LYS A 180 5.39 0.76 -19.45
CA LYS A 180 6.67 0.84 -18.75
C LYS A 180 7.51 1.92 -19.44
N GLN A 181 7.96 2.90 -18.67
CA GLN A 181 8.65 4.08 -19.18
C GLN A 181 9.86 4.39 -18.32
N THR A 182 10.95 4.84 -18.94
CA THR A 182 12.11 5.38 -18.21
C THR A 182 12.23 6.87 -18.52
N GLY A 183 12.32 7.69 -17.48
CA GLY A 183 12.41 9.14 -17.64
C GLY A 183 12.47 9.88 -16.32
N VAL A 184 12.48 11.22 -16.39
CA VAL A 184 12.41 12.09 -15.20
C VAL A 184 11.01 12.13 -14.61
N GLU A 185 10.01 11.96 -15.46
CA GLU A 185 8.60 11.84 -15.15
C GLU A 185 7.98 10.93 -16.21
N ALA A 186 6.77 10.45 -15.95
CA ALA A 186 6.03 9.61 -16.89
C ALA A 186 4.56 9.99 -16.92
N SER A 187 3.91 9.65 -18.03
CA SER A 187 2.47 9.87 -18.19
C SER A 187 1.80 8.72 -18.92
N TYR A 188 0.54 8.47 -18.58
CA TYR A 188 -0.28 7.45 -19.21
C TYR A 188 -1.67 7.99 -19.50
N GLU A 189 -2.10 7.90 -20.75
CA GLU A 189 -3.46 8.23 -21.17
C GLU A 189 -4.37 7.02 -20.90
N LEU A 190 -5.46 7.25 -20.16
CA LEU A 190 -6.39 6.19 -19.76
C LEU A 190 -7.15 5.68 -20.99
N GLN A 191 -7.27 4.36 -21.12
CA GLN A 191 -7.96 3.70 -22.24
C GLN A 191 -9.27 3.02 -21.80
N GLY A 192 -9.70 3.29 -20.57
CA GLY A 192 -10.94 2.76 -20.00
C GLY A 192 -10.70 1.65 -18.98
N GLU A 193 -9.51 1.59 -18.38
CA GLU A 193 -9.20 0.70 -17.25
C GLU A 193 -10.05 1.05 -16.03
N ASP A 194 -10.45 0.05 -15.25
CA ASP A 194 -11.24 0.28 -14.04
C ASP A 194 -10.43 0.94 -12.92
N TYR A 195 -9.13 0.62 -12.86
CA TYR A 195 -8.15 1.34 -12.08
C TYR A 195 -6.77 1.32 -12.75
N VAL A 196 -5.94 2.31 -12.41
CA VAL A 196 -4.52 2.36 -12.76
C VAL A 196 -3.71 2.67 -11.51
N ARG A 197 -2.74 1.81 -11.23
CA ARG A 197 -1.74 1.96 -10.17
C ARG A 197 -0.38 2.27 -10.79
N VAL A 198 0.48 2.95 -10.05
CA VAL A 198 1.82 3.28 -10.52
C VAL A 198 2.86 2.86 -9.51
N GLU A 199 3.89 2.18 -10.00
CA GLU A 199 5.10 1.86 -9.27
C GLU A 199 6.28 2.57 -9.91
N VAL A 200 7.17 3.10 -9.08
CA VAL A 200 8.39 3.77 -9.54
C VAL A 200 9.59 3.09 -8.92
N TYR A 201 10.58 2.80 -9.75
CA TYR A 201 11.82 2.13 -9.36
C TYR A 201 13.01 3.02 -9.65
N ALA A 202 13.86 3.19 -8.64
CA ALA A 202 15.18 3.79 -8.81
C ALA A 202 16.26 2.72 -8.97
N GLU A 203 17.41 3.14 -9.51
CA GLU A 203 18.57 2.28 -9.74
C GLU A 203 19.04 1.53 -8.49
N GLY A 204 18.94 2.16 -7.31
CA GLY A 204 19.32 1.55 -6.03
C GLY A 204 18.32 0.54 -5.47
N GLY A 205 17.29 0.19 -6.24
CA GLY A 205 16.22 -0.72 -5.81
C GLY A 205 15.15 -0.08 -4.92
N GLN A 206 15.17 1.25 -4.77
CA GLN A 206 14.09 1.97 -4.09
C GLN A 206 12.80 1.88 -4.91
N ILE A 207 11.68 1.74 -4.22
CA ILE A 207 10.34 1.57 -4.77
C ILE A 207 9.46 2.66 -4.20
N LEU A 208 8.63 3.27 -5.04
CA LEU A 208 7.50 4.11 -4.64
C LEU A 208 6.22 3.50 -5.21
N LEU A 209 5.25 3.23 -4.35
CA LEU A 209 3.94 2.74 -4.70
C LEU A 209 2.92 3.86 -4.50
N PHE A 210 2.32 4.31 -5.59
CA PHE A 210 1.17 5.21 -5.55
C PHE A 210 -0.12 4.40 -5.33
N GLN A 211 -1.11 5.01 -4.66
CA GLN A 211 -2.46 4.44 -4.59
C GLN A 211 -3.12 4.51 -5.98
N PRO A 212 -4.05 3.61 -6.30
CA PRO A 212 -4.69 3.62 -7.61
C PRO A 212 -5.52 4.88 -7.83
N ILE A 213 -5.55 5.37 -9.06
CA ILE A 213 -6.70 6.10 -9.57
C ILE A 213 -7.70 5.08 -10.11
N TYR A 214 -8.99 5.39 -10.03
CA TYR A 214 -10.03 4.43 -10.38
C TYR A 214 -11.29 5.15 -10.85
N LYS A 215 -12.11 4.45 -11.64
CA LYS A 215 -13.42 4.95 -12.05
C LYS A 215 -14.34 5.09 -10.84
N GLU A 216 -15.15 6.14 -10.84
CA GLU A 216 -16.13 6.36 -9.79
C GLU A 216 -17.05 5.14 -9.64
N GLY A 217 -17.23 4.69 -8.39
CA GLY A 217 -18.07 3.54 -8.05
C GLY A 217 -17.45 2.16 -8.32
N PHE A 218 -16.26 2.06 -8.94
CA PHE A 218 -15.61 0.76 -9.13
C PHE A 218 -14.99 0.21 -7.84
N LEU A 219 -14.13 0.99 -7.18
CA LEU A 219 -13.51 0.59 -5.92
C LEU A 219 -14.32 1.10 -4.73
N VAL A 220 -14.71 0.20 -3.84
CA VAL A 220 -15.44 0.50 -2.59
C VAL A 220 -14.65 -0.01 -1.40
N ARG A 221 -14.53 0.81 -0.36
CA ARG A 221 -13.83 0.41 0.87
C ARG A 221 -14.56 -0.79 1.49
N PRO A 222 -13.85 -1.90 1.78
CA PRO A 222 -14.48 -3.12 2.29
C PRO A 222 -15.02 -2.97 3.71
#